data_AF-A0A372Q5P2-F1
#
_entry.id   AF-A0A372Q5P2-F1
#
_cell.length_a   1.000
_cell.length_b   1.000
_cell.length_c   1.000
_cell.angle_alpha   90.00
_cell.angle_beta   90.00
_cell.angle_gamma   90.00
#
_symmetry.space_group_name_H-M   'P 1'
#
loop_
_entity.id
_entity.type
_entity.pdbx_description
1 polymer ?
#
loop_
_entity_poly.entity_id
_entity_poly.type
_entity_poly.pdbx_seq_one_letter_code
_entity_poly.pdbx_strand_id
1 'polypeptide(L)'
;MEGFLNIIVPLPIDIFWNYFRDSYNANSKRMDGKTRILSIIGESFTYKNIADELEVSPNSINAAQKFSRINGPGCVALEKPKITRSKMPVIKEKQFELFFADKANVNMSSYKIKYCG
;
A
#
# COMPACT_ATOMS: atom_id res chain seq x y z
N MET A 1 8.05 -58.62 6.08
CA MET A 1 7.82 -57.32 6.74
C MET A 1 8.77 -56.32 6.11
N GLU A 2 8.37 -55.75 4.98
CA GLU A 2 9.13 -54.67 4.34
C GLU A 2 8.68 -53.36 4.99
N GLY A 3 9.50 -52.86 5.92
CA GLY A 3 9.33 -51.56 6.52
C GLY A 3 9.71 -50.49 5.50
N PHE A 4 8.73 -50.03 4.72
CA PHE A 4 8.88 -48.81 3.93
C PHE A 4 8.97 -47.65 4.91
N LEU A 5 10.20 -47.17 5.14
CA LEU A 5 10.41 -45.83 5.68
C LEU A 5 9.82 -44.86 4.65
N ASN A 6 8.62 -44.34 4.93
CA ASN A 6 8.06 -43.22 4.19
C ASN A 6 8.99 -42.02 4.40
N ILE A 7 9.94 -41.86 3.49
CA ILE A 7 10.71 -40.63 3.36
C ILE A 7 9.70 -39.58 2.93
N ILE A 8 9.24 -38.77 3.89
CA ILE A 8 8.42 -37.59 3.62
C ILE A 8 9.33 -36.60 2.90
N VAL A 9 9.35 -36.66 1.57
CA VAL A 9 9.96 -35.62 0.76
C VAL A 9 8.99 -34.45 0.76
N PRO A 10 9.35 -33.29 1.35
CA PRO A 10 8.45 -32.14 1.36
C PRO A 10 8.17 -31.70 -0.07
N LEU A 11 6.92 -31.32 -0.35
CA LEU A 11 6.55 -30.89 -1.69
C LEU A 11 7.30 -29.56 -1.99
N PRO A 12 7.61 -29.27 -3.27
CA PRO A 12 8.28 -28.02 -3.64
C PRO A 12 7.59 -26.76 -3.09
N ILE A 13 6.27 -26.82 -2.91
CA ILE A 13 5.49 -25.71 -2.34
C ILE A 13 5.72 -25.52 -0.84
N ASP A 14 5.88 -26.60 -0.07
CA ASP A 14 6.18 -26.55 1.36
C ASP A 14 7.57 -25.98 1.59
N ILE A 15 8.53 -26.40 0.75
CA ILE A 15 9.90 -25.89 0.74
C ILE A 15 9.87 -24.38 0.48
N PHE A 16 9.09 -23.93 -0.51
CA PHE A 16 8.93 -22.50 -0.81
C PHE A 16 8.40 -21.71 0.40
N TRP A 17 7.30 -22.17 1.02
CA TRP A 17 6.71 -21.47 2.16
C TRP A 17 7.64 -21.40 3.35
N ASN A 18 8.35 -22.49 3.65
CA ASN A 18 9.35 -22.53 4.72
C ASN A 18 10.47 -21.50 4.49
N TYR A 19 11.11 -21.51 3.31
CA TYR A 19 12.16 -20.54 3.00
C TYR A 19 11.67 -19.09 2.98
N PHE A 20 10.44 -18.85 2.51
CA PHE A 20 9.87 -17.52 2.51
C PHE A 20 9.58 -17.03 3.94
N ARG A 21 8.99 -17.88 4.78
CA ARG A 21 8.72 -17.61 6.19
C ARG A 21 10.01 -17.32 6.96
N ASP A 22 11.04 -18.13 6.75
CA ASP A 22 12.35 -17.94 7.37
C ASP A 22 12.99 -16.61 6.95
N SER A 23 12.95 -16.28 5.65
CA SER A 23 13.45 -15.01 5.12
C SER A 23 12.67 -13.81 5.68
N TYR A 24 11.36 -13.93 5.81
CA TYR A 24 10.48 -12.92 6.40
C TYR A 24 10.79 -12.69 7.88
N ASN A 25 11.02 -13.77 8.64
CA ASN A 25 11.32 -13.73 10.06
C ASN A 25 12.74 -13.24 10.37
N ALA A 26 13.73 -13.68 9.59
CA ALA A 26 15.13 -13.29 9.74
C ALA A 26 15.41 -11.83 9.34
N ASN A 27 14.49 -11.18 8.60
CA ASN A 27 14.65 -9.79 8.22
C ASN A 27 14.62 -8.87 9.46
N SER A 28 15.81 -8.39 9.83
CA SER A 28 16.04 -7.46 10.95
C SER A 28 15.62 -6.02 10.66
N LYS A 29 15.20 -5.70 9.42
CA LYS A 29 14.66 -4.38 9.10
C LYS A 29 13.35 -4.15 9.87
N ARG A 30 13.08 -2.88 10.17
CA ARG A 30 11.81 -2.42 10.77
C ARG A 30 10.61 -2.86 9.92
N MET A 31 9.39 -2.65 10.44
CA MET A 31 8.10 -2.98 9.80
C MET A 31 8.08 -2.77 8.26
N ASP A 32 8.71 -1.72 7.76
CA ASP A 32 8.79 -1.40 6.32
C ASP A 32 9.52 -2.48 5.50
N GLY A 33 10.59 -3.06 6.05
CA GLY A 33 11.34 -4.13 5.39
C GLY A 33 10.56 -5.45 5.32
N LYS A 34 9.82 -5.78 6.39
CA LYS A 34 8.91 -6.94 6.39
C LYS A 34 7.75 -6.75 5.41
N THR A 35 7.15 -5.57 5.41
CA THR A 35 6.09 -5.18 4.46
C THR A 35 6.59 -5.30 3.02
N ARG A 36 7.82 -4.83 2.74
CA ARG A 36 8.45 -4.93 1.43
C ARG A 36 8.64 -6.38 0.97
N ILE A 37 9.18 -7.27 1.81
CA ILE A 37 9.35 -8.68 1.44
C ILE A 37 7.98 -9.32 1.19
N LEU A 38 7.04 -9.15 2.12
CA LEU A 38 5.70 -9.73 2.00
C LEU A 38 4.97 -9.22 0.74
N SER A 39 5.23 -7.98 0.31
CA SER A 39 4.63 -7.40 -0.90
C SER A 39 5.03 -8.12 -2.20
N ILE A 40 6.13 -8.88 -2.20
CA ILE A 40 6.59 -9.65 -3.38
C ILE A 40 5.52 -10.66 -3.81
N ILE A 41 4.87 -11.30 -2.84
CA ILE A 41 3.89 -12.37 -3.07
C ILE A 41 2.45 -11.94 -2.71
N GLY A 42 2.27 -10.72 -2.20
CA GLY A 42 1.02 -10.25 -1.62
C GLY A 42 -0.18 -10.22 -2.57
N GLU A 43 0.07 -10.08 -3.87
CA GLU A 43 -0.95 -10.13 -4.94
C GLU A 43 -0.96 -11.47 -5.70
N SER A 44 0.04 -12.34 -5.46
CA SER A 44 0.20 -13.61 -6.18
C SER A 44 -0.57 -14.78 -5.54
N PHE A 45 -0.89 -14.67 -4.25
CA PHE A 45 -1.60 -15.70 -3.51
C PHE A 45 -2.85 -15.14 -2.84
N THR A 46 -3.79 -16.01 -2.52
CA THR A 46 -4.98 -15.60 -1.77
C THR A 46 -4.57 -15.14 -0.37
N TYR A 47 -5.37 -14.23 0.19
CA TYR A 47 -5.21 -13.77 1.56
C TYR A 47 -5.12 -14.94 2.56
N LYS A 48 -5.96 -15.95 2.39
CA LYS A 48 -6.01 -17.12 3.27
C LYS A 48 -4.71 -17.93 3.19
N ASN A 49 -4.21 -18.20 1.99
CA ASN A 49 -2.96 -18.93 1.82
C ASN A 49 -1.80 -18.21 2.51
N ILE A 50 -1.69 -16.89 2.35
CA ILE A 50 -0.61 -16.11 2.98
C ILE A 50 -0.74 -16.15 4.51
N ALA A 51 -1.96 -16.02 5.04
CA ALA A 51 -2.21 -16.04 6.48
C ALA A 51 -1.87 -17.40 7.10
N ASP A 52 -2.33 -18.48 6.48
CA ASP A 52 -2.16 -19.85 6.99
C ASP A 52 -0.69 -20.30 6.85
N GLU A 53 -0.05 -20.03 5.70
CA GLU A 53 1.29 -20.51 5.38
C GLU A 53 2.43 -19.69 6.01
N LEU A 54 2.19 -18.44 6.38
CA LEU A 54 3.21 -17.58 7.00
C LEU A 54 2.89 -17.18 8.44
N GLU A 55 1.70 -17.51 8.94
CA GLU A 55 1.19 -17.11 10.26
C GLU A 55 1.26 -15.59 10.50
N VAL A 56 1.00 -14.82 9.44
CA VAL A 56 1.04 -13.35 9.47
C VAL A 56 -0.32 -12.74 9.73
N SER A 57 -0.34 -11.62 10.44
CA SER A 57 -1.59 -10.94 10.77
C SER A 57 -2.28 -10.35 9.53
N PRO A 58 -3.62 -10.25 9.53
CA PRO A 58 -4.41 -9.59 8.50
C PRO A 58 -3.88 -8.22 8.08
N ASN A 59 -3.48 -7.44 9.08
CA ASN A 59 -2.99 -6.07 8.90
C ASN A 59 -1.67 -6.05 8.12
N SER A 60 -0.80 -7.04 8.33
CA SER A 60 0.48 -7.16 7.62
C SER A 60 0.27 -7.46 6.14
N ILE A 61 -0.67 -8.36 5.83
CA ILE A 61 -1.03 -8.71 4.45
C ILE A 61 -1.61 -7.48 3.73
N ASN A 62 -2.56 -6.78 4.37
CA ASN A 62 -3.17 -5.58 3.80
C ASN A 62 -2.13 -4.46 3.57
N ALA A 63 -1.22 -4.26 4.53
CA ALA A 63 -0.11 -3.32 4.37
C ALA A 63 0.79 -3.70 3.18
N ALA A 64 1.12 -4.99 3.02
CA ALA A 64 1.95 -5.48 1.93
C ALA A 64 1.29 -5.32 0.55
N GLN A 65 -0.01 -5.59 0.43
CA GLN A 65 -0.76 -5.37 -0.81
C GLN A 65 -0.83 -3.89 -1.18
N LYS A 66 -1.16 -3.02 -0.22
CA LYS A 66 -1.13 -1.56 -0.42
C LYS A 66 0.26 -1.10 -0.84
N PHE A 67 1.30 -1.61 -0.19
CA PHE A 67 2.68 -1.29 -0.52
C PHE A 67 3.02 -1.70 -1.95
N SER A 68 2.66 -2.91 -2.37
CA SER A 68 2.88 -3.41 -3.74
C SER A 68 2.21 -2.52 -4.79
N ARG A 69 0.98 -2.08 -4.55
CA ARG A 69 0.24 -1.20 -5.47
C ARG A 69 0.84 0.20 -5.60
N ILE A 70 1.41 0.73 -4.52
CA ILE A 70 1.97 2.08 -4.49
C ILE A 70 3.41 2.10 -5.02
N ASN A 71 4.24 1.15 -4.58
CA ASN A 71 5.69 1.17 -4.81
C ASN A 71 6.16 0.12 -5.81
N GLY A 72 5.34 -0.89 -6.10
CA GLY A 72 5.74 -2.12 -6.78
C GLY A 72 6.12 -3.24 -5.78
N PRO A 73 5.89 -4.52 -6.14
CA PRO A 73 6.25 -5.66 -5.30
C PRO A 73 7.76 -5.70 -5.04
N GLY A 74 8.17 -5.82 -3.78
CA GLY A 74 9.58 -5.90 -3.39
C GLY A 74 10.41 -4.65 -3.66
N CYS A 75 9.79 -3.55 -4.09
CA CYS A 75 10.48 -2.29 -4.38
C CYS A 75 10.80 -1.52 -3.10
N VAL A 76 11.76 -0.59 -3.18
CA VAL A 76 12.02 0.34 -2.07
C VAL A 76 10.80 1.25 -1.90
N ALA A 77 10.47 1.61 -0.67
CA ALA A 77 9.42 2.59 -0.42
C ALA A 77 9.75 3.88 -1.16
N LEU A 78 8.78 4.44 -1.89
CA LEU A 78 8.96 5.72 -2.57
C LEU A 78 9.31 6.78 -1.54
N GLU A 79 10.40 7.49 -1.78
CA GLU A 79 10.78 8.61 -0.94
C GLU A 79 9.74 9.71 -1.08
N LYS A 80 9.23 10.19 0.05
CA LYS A 80 8.28 11.30 0.05
C LYS A 80 8.96 12.51 -0.60
N PRO A 81 8.36 13.13 -1.63
CA PRO A 81 8.95 14.30 -2.24
C PRO A 81 9.07 15.41 -1.20
N LYS A 82 10.21 16.11 -1.21
CA LYS A 82 10.44 17.26 -0.34
C LYS A 82 9.59 18.43 -0.83
N ILE A 83 8.42 18.60 -0.24
CA ILE A 83 7.52 19.71 -0.58
C ILE A 83 8.06 21.00 0.03
N THR A 84 8.46 21.94 -0.81
CA THR A 84 8.73 23.32 -0.41
C THR A 84 7.46 24.15 -0.60
N ARG A 85 7.11 24.97 0.39
CA ARG A 85 5.97 25.89 0.33
C ARG A 85 6.49 27.31 0.47
N SER A 86 6.21 28.16 -0.53
CA SER A 86 6.38 29.61 -0.41
C SER A 86 5.11 30.22 0.17
N LYS A 87 5.24 31.19 1.07
CA LYS A 87 4.08 31.99 1.48
C LYS A 87 3.57 32.79 0.28
N MET A 88 2.25 32.83 0.10
CA MET A 88 1.64 33.73 -0.87
C MET A 88 1.91 35.18 -0.44
N PRO A 89 2.27 36.10 -1.36
CA PRO A 89 2.37 37.51 -1.02
C PRO A 89 1.03 38.07 -0.54
N VAL A 90 1.06 38.94 0.48
CA VAL A 90 -0.14 39.56 1.08
C VAL A 90 -1.05 40.22 0.03
N ILE A 91 -0.47 40.80 -1.02
CA ILE A 91 -1.23 41.43 -2.11
C ILE A 91 -2.09 40.40 -2.86
N LYS A 92 -1.53 39.22 -3.16
CA LYS A 92 -2.24 38.15 -3.85
C LYS A 92 -3.30 37.51 -2.96
N GLU A 93 -3.01 37.38 -1.66
CA GLU A 93 -3.97 36.90 -0.67
C GLU A 93 -5.20 37.81 -0.60
N LYS A 94 -4.98 39.13 -0.47
CA LYS A 94 -6.08 40.13 -0.49
C LYS A 94 -6.87 40.11 -1.79
N GLN A 95 -6.20 39.94 -2.94
CA GLN A 95 -6.91 39.80 -4.22
C GLN A 95 -7.79 38.56 -4.24
N PHE A 96 -7.32 37.46 -3.66
CA PHE A 96 -8.10 36.23 -3.52
C PHE A 96 -9.33 36.48 -2.64
N GLU A 97 -9.15 37.08 -1.46
CA GLU A 97 -10.25 37.42 -0.55
C GLU A 97 -11.30 38.33 -1.22
N LEU A 98 -10.86 39.38 -1.92
CA LEU A 98 -11.75 40.29 -2.64
C LEU A 98 -12.52 39.57 -3.75
N PHE A 99 -11.88 38.65 -4.47
CA PHE A 99 -12.51 37.88 -5.52
C PHE A 99 -13.66 36.99 -4.99
N PHE A 100 -13.45 36.32 -3.84
CA PHE A 100 -14.48 35.49 -3.20
C PHE A 100 -15.52 36.28 -2.40
N ALA A 101 -15.21 37.51 -1.99
CA ALA A 101 -16.20 38.41 -1.38
C ALA A 101 -17.15 39.03 -2.42
N ASP A 102 -16.76 39.09 -3.69
CA ASP A 102 -17.59 39.62 -4.75
C ASP A 102 -18.73 38.64 -5.11
N LYS A 103 -19.95 39.03 -4.69
CA LYS A 103 -21.18 38.27 -4.92
C LYS A 103 -21.46 38.06 -6.41
N ALA A 104 -21.02 38.94 -7.32
CA ALA A 104 -21.17 38.74 -8.75
C ALA A 104 -20.31 37.58 -9.27
N ASN A 105 -19.07 37.47 -8.78
CA ASN A 105 -18.16 36.37 -9.13
C ASN A 105 -18.61 35.04 -8.52
N VAL A 106 -19.02 35.05 -7.25
CA VAL A 106 -19.52 33.85 -6.56
C VAL A 106 -20.81 33.33 -7.22
N ASN A 107 -21.73 34.23 -7.57
CA ASN A 107 -23.01 33.84 -8.16
C ASN A 107 -22.88 33.36 -9.61
N MET A 108 -21.92 33.87 -10.39
CA MET A 108 -21.58 33.33 -11.72
C MET A 108 -21.01 31.90 -11.67
N SER A 109 -20.35 31.52 -10.58
CA SER A 109 -19.85 30.15 -10.38
C SER A 109 -20.93 29.17 -9.88
N SER A 110 -22.12 29.67 -9.52
CA SER A 110 -23.21 28.81 -9.07
C SER A 110 -23.80 28.02 -10.24
N TYR A 111 -23.73 26.69 -10.13
CA TYR A 111 -24.22 25.76 -11.15
C TYR A 111 -25.69 26.04 -11.51
N LYS A 112 -25.99 26.20 -12.80
CA LYS A 112 -27.37 26.24 -13.29
C LYS A 112 -28.00 24.86 -13.09
N ILE A 113 -28.83 24.71 -12.06
CA ILE A 113 -29.68 23.53 -11.89
C ILE A 113 -30.78 23.62 -12.96
N LYS A 114 -30.66 22.80 -14.01
CA LYS A 114 -31.75 22.61 -14.98
C LYS A 114 -32.81 21.75 -14.30
N TYR A 115 -33.96 22.33 -13.97
CA TYR A 115 -35.15 21.56 -13.64
C TYR A 115 -35.78 21.07 -14.95
N CYS A 116 -35.91 19.75 -15.11
CA CYS A 116 -36.74 19.16 -16.15
C CYS A 116 -38.17 19.06 -15.61
N GLY A 117 -39.10 19.76 -16.26
CA GLY A 117 -40.54 19.60 -16.06
C GLY A 117 -41.14 18.69 -17.12
#